data_AF-A0A954GTN3-F1
#
_entry.id   AF-A0A954GTN3-F1
#
_cell.length_a   1.000
_cell.length_b   1.000
_cell.length_c   1.000
_cell.angle_alpha   90.00
_cell.angle_beta   90.00
_cell.angle_gamma   90.00
#
_symmetry.space_group_name_H-M   'P 1'
#
loop_
_entity.id
_entity.type
_entity.pdbx_description
1 polymer ?
#
loop_
_entity_poly.entity_id
_entity_poly.type
_entity_poly.pdbx_seq_one_letter_code
_entity_poly.pdbx_strand_id
1 'polypeptide(L)'
;LLEAGAAVFVAQYLPNGSYVPLVRTQSLDELPQDRHFRLTGIDFGKFTKAGRAGVPVSRAGWNAISQASRLQSLSLPPAPLSGEDVADLAECTLISSLDVGGTNLTNVDLAKLTGLKNLWSLDLSRTQVSGKGLEILREFSKLQRLQLVGLKFNDGDLAHLRDLPIDMLWLSGSNVTDAGLRFLSTPTLITLYLEYTSIGDQGVANIASLPLRSLLLHHTKVTSQSLKHLGEMKTLRTLGVMNTDISEDDLLRFAESHPTCTIIYGMTNKMKTIAAKTTDDALR
;
A
#
# COMPACT_ATOMS: atom_id res chain seq x y z
N LEU A 1 12.54 -13.84 21.63
CA LEU A 1 11.50 -14.87 21.50
C LEU A 1 10.23 -14.19 21.01
N LEU A 2 9.93 -14.34 19.72
CA LEU A 2 8.63 -13.95 19.17
C LEU A 2 7.55 -14.79 19.88
N GLU A 3 6.45 -14.19 20.36
CA GLU A 3 5.37 -14.93 21.03
C GLU A 3 4.86 -16.08 20.14
N ALA A 4 4.39 -17.17 20.77
CA ALA A 4 3.85 -18.35 20.10
C ALA A 4 2.78 -17.98 19.05
N GLY A 5 3.19 -17.95 17.79
CA GLY A 5 2.34 -17.61 16.64
C GLY A 5 3.00 -16.65 15.64
N ALA A 6 3.91 -15.79 16.09
CA ALA A 6 4.71 -14.96 15.20
C ALA A 6 5.84 -15.79 14.59
N ALA A 7 5.95 -15.74 13.26
CA ALA A 7 6.95 -16.48 12.52
C ALA A 7 7.61 -15.53 11.54
N VAL A 8 8.93 -15.46 11.59
CA VAL A 8 9.73 -14.86 10.53
C VAL A 8 9.67 -15.80 9.35
N PHE A 9 9.12 -15.31 8.25
CA PHE A 9 9.21 -15.99 6.97
C PHE A 9 10.41 -15.42 6.23
N VAL A 10 11.45 -16.24 6.14
CA VAL A 10 12.46 -16.02 5.12
C VAL A 10 11.89 -16.48 3.81
N ALA A 11 11.95 -15.63 2.79
CA ALA A 11 11.41 -15.95 1.48
C ALA A 11 12.42 -15.64 0.37
N GLN A 12 12.41 -16.51 -0.65
CA GLN A 12 12.99 -16.20 -1.94
C GLN A 12 11.93 -15.48 -2.79
N TYR A 13 12.12 -14.20 -3.09
CA TYR A 13 11.27 -13.50 -4.04
C TYR A 13 11.73 -13.82 -5.47
N LEU A 14 10.79 -14.23 -6.32
CA LEU A 14 11.01 -14.55 -7.72
C LEU A 14 10.79 -13.30 -8.59
N PRO A 15 11.43 -13.20 -9.78
CA PRO A 15 11.31 -12.03 -10.67
C PRO A 15 9.87 -11.66 -11.10
N ASN A 16 8.94 -12.60 -10.97
CA ASN A 16 7.50 -12.41 -11.28
C ASN A 16 6.69 -11.86 -10.08
N GLY A 17 7.34 -11.47 -8.98
CA GLY A 17 6.70 -10.93 -7.78
C GLY A 17 6.08 -11.97 -6.85
N SER A 18 6.16 -13.27 -7.18
CA SER A 18 5.83 -14.35 -6.25
C SER A 18 6.98 -14.62 -5.29
N TYR A 19 6.73 -15.33 -4.19
CA TYR A 19 7.79 -15.73 -3.27
C TYR A 19 7.65 -17.19 -2.84
N VAL A 20 8.80 -17.79 -2.55
CA VAL A 20 8.91 -19.14 -2.00
C VAL A 20 9.35 -19.00 -0.53
N PRO A 21 8.52 -19.36 0.45
CA PRO A 21 8.96 -19.39 1.84
C PRO A 21 10.06 -20.44 1.99
N LEU A 22 11.24 -20.00 2.40
CA LEU A 22 12.43 -20.83 2.61
C LEU A 22 12.49 -21.38 4.03
N VAL A 23 12.27 -20.53 5.04
CA VAL A 23 12.37 -20.91 6.46
C VAL A 23 11.31 -20.16 7.26
N ARG A 24 10.63 -20.87 8.14
CA ARG A 24 9.79 -20.31 9.20
C ARG A 24 10.54 -20.44 10.52
N THR A 25 10.93 -19.32 11.13
CA THR A 25 11.64 -19.32 12.42
C THR A 25 11.00 -18.36 13.42
N GLN A 26 11.18 -18.62 14.72
CA GLN A 26 10.77 -17.75 15.82
C GLN A 26 11.88 -16.78 16.27
N SER A 27 13.10 -16.90 15.69
CA SER A 27 14.21 -15.98 15.93
C SER A 27 15.09 -15.83 14.70
N LEU A 28 15.48 -14.59 14.37
CA LEU A 28 16.51 -14.38 13.34
C LEU A 28 17.87 -15.00 13.71
N ASP A 29 18.10 -15.27 15.00
CA ASP A 29 19.33 -15.92 15.49
C ASP A 29 19.44 -17.38 15.02
N GLU A 30 18.30 -17.99 14.65
CA GLU A 30 18.25 -19.35 14.11
C GLU A 30 18.51 -19.38 12.59
N LEU A 31 18.66 -18.22 11.95
CA LEU A 31 18.98 -18.20 10.53
C LEU A 31 20.38 -18.77 10.28
N PRO A 32 20.53 -19.65 9.27
CA PRO A 32 21.83 -20.16 8.88
C PRO A 32 22.78 -19.00 8.58
N GLN A 33 23.87 -18.89 9.33
CA GLN A 33 24.95 -17.92 9.11
C GLN A 33 25.84 -18.30 7.91
N ASP A 34 25.50 -19.37 7.19
CA ASP A 34 26.26 -19.89 6.07
C ASP A 34 26.00 -19.05 4.79
N ARG A 35 27.09 -18.74 4.07
CA ARG A 35 27.13 -17.95 2.83
C ARG A 35 26.32 -18.57 1.68
N HIS A 36 25.85 -19.80 1.82
CA HIS A 36 25.04 -20.49 0.82
C HIS A 36 23.53 -20.17 0.90
N PHE A 37 23.03 -19.59 2.01
CA PHE A 37 21.63 -19.17 2.11
C PHE A 37 21.40 -17.78 1.49
N ARG A 38 20.57 -17.73 0.45
CA ARG A 38 20.22 -16.48 -0.24
C ARG A 38 18.98 -15.85 0.41
N LEU A 39 19.19 -15.03 1.42
CA LEU A 39 18.16 -14.21 2.05
C LEU A 39 17.79 -13.05 1.10
N THR A 40 16.67 -13.17 0.38
CA THR A 40 16.14 -12.09 -0.47
C THR A 40 14.95 -11.37 0.16
N GLY A 41 14.32 -11.98 1.17
CA GLY A 41 13.10 -11.49 1.81
C GLY A 41 13.00 -11.91 3.27
N ILE A 42 12.62 -10.99 4.15
CA ILE A 42 12.28 -11.26 5.56
C ILE A 42 10.93 -10.62 5.86
N ASP A 43 9.94 -11.42 6.25
CA ASP A 43 8.64 -10.94 6.73
C ASP A 43 8.38 -11.40 8.15
N PHE A 44 8.28 -10.44 9.08
CA PHE A 44 7.95 -10.71 10.48
C PHE A 44 6.43 -10.80 10.73
N GLY A 45 5.62 -10.58 9.68
CA GLY A 45 4.16 -10.63 9.69
C GLY A 45 3.49 -9.38 10.27
N LYS A 46 2.32 -9.03 9.75
CA LYS A 46 1.46 -7.93 10.26
C LYS A 46 0.65 -8.30 11.52
N PHE A 47 0.93 -9.46 12.12
CA PHE A 47 0.07 -10.06 13.15
C PHE A 47 0.41 -9.55 14.55
N THR A 48 -0.11 -8.38 14.88
CA THR A 48 -0.41 -8.08 16.28
C THR A 48 -1.90 -8.25 16.48
N LYS A 49 -2.31 -9.09 17.44
CA LYS A 49 -3.67 -8.99 18.00
C LYS A 49 -3.96 -7.53 18.28
N ALA A 50 -5.13 -7.04 17.87
CA ALA A 50 -5.52 -5.64 17.92
C ALA A 50 -5.00 -4.96 19.20
N GLY A 51 -4.03 -4.05 19.05
CA GLY A 51 -3.54 -3.18 20.13
C GLY A 51 -2.26 -3.60 20.86
N ARG A 52 -1.57 -4.70 20.51
CA ARG A 52 -0.22 -4.97 21.07
C ARG A 52 0.88 -4.50 20.12
N ALA A 53 1.91 -3.83 20.65
CA ALA A 53 3.13 -3.57 19.88
C ALA A 53 3.78 -4.90 19.48
N GLY A 54 4.35 -4.95 18.28
CA GLY A 54 5.20 -6.05 17.84
C GLY A 54 6.45 -6.13 18.73
N VAL A 55 7.13 -7.28 18.69
CA VAL A 55 8.41 -7.44 19.39
C VAL A 55 9.50 -6.77 18.54
N PRO A 56 10.31 -5.86 19.10
CA PRO A 56 11.44 -5.28 18.38
C PRO A 56 12.40 -6.35 17.87
N VAL A 57 13.00 -6.10 16.71
CA VAL A 57 14.07 -6.95 16.19
C VAL A 57 15.28 -6.83 17.13
N SER A 58 15.83 -7.97 17.56
CA SER A 58 17.02 -7.98 18.42
C SER A 58 18.23 -7.43 17.67
N ARG A 59 19.26 -6.97 18.39
CA ARG A 59 20.51 -6.53 17.74
C ARG A 59 21.16 -7.64 16.90
N ALA A 60 21.11 -8.88 17.39
CA ALA A 60 21.60 -10.04 16.64
C ALA A 60 20.79 -10.26 15.34
N GLY A 61 19.47 -10.04 15.38
CA GLY A 61 18.63 -10.04 14.18
C GLY A 61 19.03 -8.97 13.16
N TRP A 62 19.29 -7.75 13.61
CA TRP A 62 19.79 -6.69 12.73
C TRP A 62 21.20 -6.94 12.19
N ASN A 63 22.09 -7.56 12.98
CA ASN A 63 23.39 -8.02 12.48
C ASN A 63 23.22 -9.04 11.35
N ALA A 64 22.21 -9.91 11.43
CA ALA A 64 21.89 -10.83 10.34
C ALA A 64 21.32 -10.10 9.12
N ILE A 65 20.45 -9.11 9.33
CA ILE A 65 19.90 -8.25 8.26
C ILE A 65 21.01 -7.51 7.53
N SER A 66 21.94 -6.87 8.23
CA SER A 66 23.03 -6.10 7.60
C SER A 66 24.02 -6.97 6.83
N GLN A 67 24.19 -8.24 7.23
CA GLN A 67 25.02 -9.21 6.50
C GLN A 67 24.30 -9.84 5.28
N ALA A 68 22.97 -9.68 5.17
CA ALA A 68 22.19 -10.19 4.06
C ALA A 68 22.39 -9.33 2.79
N SER A 69 23.56 -9.45 2.18
CA SER A 69 24.03 -8.71 0.99
C SER A 69 23.18 -8.84 -0.28
N ARG A 70 22.04 -9.53 -0.24
CA ARG A 70 21.08 -9.69 -1.34
C ARG A 70 19.64 -9.44 -0.92
N LEU A 71 19.43 -8.84 0.26
CA LEU A 71 18.10 -8.55 0.78
C LEU A 71 17.40 -7.52 -0.11
N GLN A 72 16.26 -7.91 -0.67
CA GLN A 72 15.45 -7.09 -1.58
C GLN A 72 14.10 -6.72 -0.97
N SER A 73 13.60 -7.50 -0.02
CA SER A 73 12.34 -7.27 0.66
C SER A 73 12.50 -7.40 2.17
N LEU A 74 12.01 -6.41 2.92
CA LEU A 74 12.05 -6.42 4.38
C LEU A 74 10.73 -5.87 4.92
N SER A 75 10.05 -6.65 5.74
CA SER A 75 8.82 -6.27 6.43
C SER A 75 9.03 -6.39 7.93
N LEU A 76 9.16 -5.25 8.60
CA LEU A 76 9.45 -5.17 10.03
C LEU A 76 8.18 -5.33 10.87
N PRO A 77 8.29 -5.90 12.08
CA PRO A 77 7.16 -5.93 13.00
C PRO A 77 6.79 -4.51 13.42
N PRO A 78 5.53 -4.25 13.81
CA PRO A 78 5.07 -2.93 14.26
C PRO A 78 5.61 -2.63 15.67
N ALA A 79 6.90 -2.33 15.74
CA ALA A 79 7.68 -2.12 16.95
C ALA A 79 8.55 -0.86 16.82
N PRO A 80 8.95 -0.22 17.93
CA PRO A 80 9.85 0.91 17.87
C PRO A 80 11.20 0.55 17.22
N LEU A 81 11.67 1.42 16.33
CA LEU A 81 13.01 1.47 15.79
C LEU A 81 13.84 2.48 16.57
N SER A 82 15.06 2.09 16.92
CA SER A 82 16.08 3.01 17.43
C SER A 82 16.78 3.74 16.27
N GLY A 83 17.57 4.77 16.59
CA GLY A 83 18.37 5.47 15.59
C GLY A 83 19.44 4.58 14.93
N GLU A 84 19.95 3.59 15.67
CA GLU A 84 20.88 2.59 15.14
C GLU A 84 20.19 1.64 14.15
N ASP A 85 18.96 1.22 14.44
CA ASP A 85 18.20 0.35 13.54
C ASP A 85 17.89 1.02 12.20
N VAL A 86 17.60 2.33 12.22
CA VAL A 86 17.41 3.13 11.00
C VAL A 86 18.72 3.27 10.22
N ALA A 87 19.86 3.40 10.92
CA ALA A 87 21.17 3.45 10.28
C ALA A 87 21.51 2.12 9.59
N ASP A 88 21.31 0.98 10.28
CA ASP A 88 21.50 -0.35 9.70
C ASP A 88 20.59 -0.59 8.49
N LEU A 89 19.34 -0.11 8.56
CA LEU A 89 18.40 -0.18 7.45
C LEU A 89 18.86 0.65 6.24
N ALA A 90 19.46 1.82 6.46
CA ALA A 90 19.95 2.69 5.40
C ALA A 90 21.11 2.04 4.59
N GLU A 91 21.90 1.17 5.21
CA GLU A 91 22.99 0.44 4.56
C GLU A 91 22.49 -0.71 3.65
N CYS A 92 21.23 -1.12 3.80
CA CYS A 92 20.61 -2.20 3.02
C CYS A 92 20.17 -1.71 1.61
N THR A 93 21.09 -1.14 0.84
CA THR A 93 20.85 -0.40 -0.42
C THR A 93 20.23 -1.21 -1.58
N LEU A 94 20.21 -2.54 -1.46
CA LEU A 94 19.55 -3.43 -2.44
C LEU A 94 18.07 -3.65 -2.17
N ILE A 95 17.53 -3.15 -1.05
CA ILE A 95 16.12 -3.23 -0.74
C ILE A 95 15.30 -2.51 -1.82
N SER A 96 14.29 -3.22 -2.30
CA SER A 96 13.29 -2.78 -3.26
C SER A 96 11.87 -2.76 -2.69
N SER A 97 11.62 -3.50 -1.61
CA SER A 97 10.34 -3.51 -0.90
C SER A 97 10.59 -3.36 0.59
N LEU A 98 10.05 -2.31 1.19
CA LEU A 98 10.21 -2.02 2.62
C LEU A 98 8.85 -1.79 3.27
N ASP A 99 8.55 -2.58 4.29
CA ASP A 99 7.42 -2.35 5.19
C ASP A 99 7.95 -2.02 6.58
N VAL A 100 7.68 -0.78 7.00
CA VAL A 100 8.01 -0.21 8.30
C VAL A 100 6.72 0.22 9.03
N GLY A 101 5.59 -0.33 8.61
CA GLY A 101 4.27 0.02 9.12
C GLY A 101 4.13 -0.28 10.61
N GLY A 102 3.52 0.65 11.34
CA GLY A 102 3.31 0.55 12.79
C GLY A 102 4.59 0.72 13.62
N THR A 103 5.71 1.09 13.02
CA THR A 103 6.92 1.52 13.74
C THR A 103 6.81 2.98 14.19
N ASN A 104 7.77 3.48 14.98
CA ASN A 104 7.87 4.89 15.36
C ASN A 104 8.64 5.76 14.34
N LEU A 105 8.84 5.29 13.10
CA LEU A 105 9.64 5.98 12.08
C LEU A 105 9.15 7.41 11.83
N THR A 106 10.06 8.38 11.92
CA THR A 106 9.77 9.82 11.79
C THR A 106 10.18 10.37 10.42
N ASN A 107 9.84 11.64 10.12
CA ASN A 107 10.34 12.32 8.93
C ASN A 107 11.89 12.35 8.86
N VAL A 108 12.56 12.50 10.01
CA VAL A 108 14.03 12.54 10.08
C VAL A 108 14.63 11.19 9.72
N ASP A 109 13.97 10.10 10.13
CA ASP A 109 14.41 8.75 9.83
C ASP A 109 14.16 8.41 8.37
N LEU A 110 13.00 8.78 7.81
CA LEU A 110 12.71 8.63 6.38
C LEU A 110 13.77 9.34 5.51
N ALA A 111 14.23 10.52 5.92
CA ALA A 111 15.28 11.25 5.22
C ALA A 111 16.61 10.47 5.16
N LYS A 112 16.96 9.71 6.21
CA LYS A 112 18.15 8.85 6.23
C LYS A 112 18.02 7.67 5.27
N LEU A 113 16.79 7.21 5.01
CA LEU A 113 16.53 6.09 4.10
C LEU A 113 16.56 6.49 2.62
N THR A 114 16.76 7.76 2.27
CA THR A 114 16.78 8.23 0.87
C THR A 114 17.89 7.61 0.01
N GLY A 115 18.89 6.97 0.63
CA GLY A 115 19.91 6.16 -0.03
C GLY A 115 19.38 4.84 -0.65
N LEU A 116 18.18 4.40 -0.27
CA LEU A 116 17.53 3.18 -0.81
C LEU A 116 16.97 3.43 -2.24
N LYS A 117 17.87 3.69 -3.20
CA LYS A 117 17.52 4.10 -4.57
C LYS A 117 16.84 3.01 -5.42
N ASN A 118 16.77 1.78 -4.92
CA ASN A 118 16.05 0.67 -5.57
C ASN A 118 14.63 0.48 -5.04
N LEU A 119 14.20 1.31 -4.10
CA LEU A 119 12.89 1.18 -3.47
C LEU A 119 11.77 1.37 -4.49
N TRP A 120 10.96 0.33 -4.60
CA TRP A 120 9.84 0.17 -5.50
C TRP A 120 8.51 0.05 -4.75
N SER A 121 8.53 -0.54 -3.55
CA SER A 121 7.37 -0.59 -2.64
C SER A 121 7.76 -0.08 -1.26
N LEU A 122 6.94 0.81 -0.71
CA LEU A 122 7.12 1.38 0.62
C LEU A 122 5.79 1.42 1.38
N ASP A 123 5.76 0.78 2.55
CA ASP A 123 4.66 0.90 3.51
C ASP A 123 5.09 1.74 4.71
N LEU A 124 4.51 2.94 4.84
CA LEU A 124 4.70 3.87 5.95
C LEU A 124 3.52 3.87 6.91
N SER A 125 2.56 2.97 6.75
CA SER A 125 1.29 3.01 7.45
C SER A 125 1.48 3.07 8.97
N ARG A 126 0.74 3.94 9.65
CA ARG A 126 0.75 4.08 11.12
C ARG A 126 2.13 4.36 11.72
N THR A 127 3.03 4.98 10.95
CA THR A 127 4.29 5.54 11.47
C THR A 127 4.10 6.98 11.98
N GLN A 128 5.19 7.64 12.37
CA GLN A 128 5.18 9.05 12.76
C GLN A 128 5.50 9.99 11.59
N VAL A 129 5.57 9.47 10.36
CA VAL A 129 5.69 10.29 9.15
C VAL A 129 4.44 11.17 9.03
N SER A 130 4.67 12.46 8.81
CA SER A 130 3.61 13.47 8.63
C SER A 130 3.58 14.00 7.20
N GLY A 131 2.65 14.89 6.90
CA GLY A 131 2.57 15.59 5.61
C GLY A 131 3.90 16.14 5.10
N LYS A 132 4.70 16.75 5.98
CA LYS A 132 6.06 17.24 5.66
C LYS A 132 7.01 16.13 5.19
N GLY A 133 6.85 14.91 5.71
CA GLY A 133 7.66 13.76 5.32
C GLY A 133 7.30 13.24 3.92
N LEU A 134 6.11 13.55 3.39
CA LEU A 134 5.73 13.16 2.03
C LEU A 134 6.59 13.84 0.97
N GLU A 135 7.14 15.03 1.26
CA GLU A 135 8.09 15.70 0.36
C GLU A 135 9.34 14.85 0.09
N ILE A 136 9.77 14.05 1.06
CA ILE A 136 10.96 13.19 0.96
C ILE A 136 10.73 12.07 -0.07
N LEU A 137 9.48 11.70 -0.35
CA LEU A 137 9.16 10.59 -1.24
C LEU A 137 9.68 10.78 -2.67
N ARG A 138 9.91 12.03 -3.09
CA ARG A 138 10.52 12.36 -4.40
C ARG A 138 11.93 11.81 -4.58
N GLU A 139 12.63 11.51 -3.49
CA GLU A 139 13.99 10.97 -3.52
C GLU A 139 14.02 9.49 -3.94
N PHE A 140 12.86 8.80 -3.90
CA PHE A 140 12.68 7.40 -4.31
C PHE A 140 12.18 7.31 -5.76
N SER A 141 13.06 7.64 -6.70
CA SER A 141 12.75 7.71 -8.14
C SER A 141 12.17 6.45 -8.79
N LYS A 142 12.25 5.28 -8.13
CA LYS A 142 11.71 3.99 -8.62
C LYS A 142 10.45 3.54 -7.89
N LEU A 143 9.92 4.36 -6.97
CA LEU A 143 8.78 4.01 -6.14
C LEU A 143 7.52 3.85 -6.99
N GLN A 144 6.90 2.69 -6.93
CA GLN A 144 5.66 2.38 -7.64
C GLN A 144 4.49 2.14 -6.68
N ARG A 145 4.74 1.49 -5.52
CA ARG A 145 3.72 1.17 -4.54
C ARG A 145 3.93 1.93 -3.24
N LEU A 146 2.90 2.63 -2.77
CA LEU A 146 3.00 3.48 -1.60
C LEU A 146 1.77 3.33 -0.68
N GLN A 147 2.01 2.99 0.58
CA GLN A 147 0.96 2.91 1.61
C GLN A 147 1.16 4.01 2.67
N LEU A 148 0.12 4.82 2.87
CA LEU A 148 0.12 5.98 3.79
C LEU A 148 -0.98 5.88 4.86
N VAL A 149 -1.51 4.66 5.10
CA VAL A 149 -2.69 4.45 5.95
C VAL A 149 -2.39 4.86 7.39
N GLY A 150 -3.25 5.68 8.00
CA GLY A 150 -3.12 6.09 9.40
C GLY A 150 -1.94 7.04 9.68
N LEU A 151 -1.41 7.72 8.66
CA LEU A 151 -0.45 8.82 8.83
C LEU A 151 -1.15 10.14 9.17
N LYS A 152 -0.38 11.09 9.72
CA LYS A 152 -0.84 12.44 10.05
C LYS A 152 -0.56 13.41 8.90
N PHE A 153 -1.45 13.46 7.92
CA PHE A 153 -1.43 14.42 6.81
C PHE A 153 -2.84 14.93 6.48
N ASN A 154 -2.92 16.00 5.71
CA ASN A 154 -4.14 16.67 5.25
C ASN A 154 -4.19 16.80 3.72
N ASP A 155 -5.26 17.39 3.20
CA ASP A 155 -5.50 17.59 1.77
C ASP A 155 -4.35 18.29 1.02
N GLY A 156 -3.74 19.32 1.62
CA GLY A 156 -2.66 20.07 0.99
C GLY A 156 -1.37 19.27 0.86
N ASP A 157 -1.14 18.32 1.78
CA ASP A 157 0.07 17.50 1.77
C ASP A 157 0.10 16.53 0.58
N LEU A 158 -1.05 16.19 -0.01
CA LEU A 158 -1.11 15.36 -1.22
C LEU A 158 -0.44 16.01 -2.43
N ALA A 159 -0.22 17.34 -2.41
CA ALA A 159 0.55 18.02 -3.46
C ALA A 159 1.99 17.50 -3.56
N HIS A 160 2.56 16.94 -2.48
CA HIS A 160 3.89 16.33 -2.49
C HIS A 160 3.93 14.98 -3.23
N LEU A 161 2.78 14.38 -3.55
CA LEU A 161 2.71 13.12 -4.31
C LEU A 161 2.60 13.34 -5.82
N ARG A 162 2.48 14.60 -6.26
CA ARG A 162 2.40 14.95 -7.68
C ARG A 162 3.62 14.44 -8.43
N ASP A 163 3.38 13.90 -9.63
CA ASP A 163 4.40 13.39 -10.56
C ASP A 163 5.28 12.26 -10.01
N LEU A 164 4.98 11.73 -8.82
CA LEU A 164 5.65 10.52 -8.35
C LEU A 164 5.31 9.36 -9.30
N PRO A 165 6.28 8.48 -9.61
CA PRO A 165 6.11 7.39 -10.56
C PRO A 165 5.32 6.20 -9.96
N ILE A 166 4.32 6.49 -9.12
CA ILE A 166 3.52 5.51 -8.41
C ILE A 166 2.41 4.94 -9.30
N ASP A 167 2.21 3.63 -9.23
CA ASP A 167 1.13 2.90 -9.89
C ASP A 167 0.03 2.47 -8.90
N MET A 168 0.35 2.41 -7.61
CA MET A 168 -0.55 1.93 -6.57
C MET A 168 -0.41 2.75 -5.29
N LEU A 169 -1.52 3.35 -4.85
CA LEU A 169 -1.56 4.25 -3.71
C LEU A 169 -2.67 3.85 -2.73
N TRP A 170 -2.31 3.70 -1.46
CA TRP A 170 -3.27 3.51 -0.36
C TRP A 170 -3.38 4.75 0.51
N LEU A 171 -4.58 5.34 0.50
CA LEU A 171 -5.00 6.46 1.34
C LEU A 171 -6.16 6.08 2.28
N SER A 172 -6.48 4.78 2.39
CA SER A 172 -7.61 4.29 3.17
C SER A 172 -7.52 4.74 4.64
N GLY A 173 -8.64 5.16 5.21
CA GLY A 173 -8.72 5.65 6.60
C GLY A 173 -7.96 6.95 6.88
N SER A 174 -7.47 7.66 5.86
CA SER A 174 -6.87 8.99 6.02
C SER A 174 -7.91 10.09 6.16
N ASN A 175 -7.46 11.29 6.57
CA ASN A 175 -8.31 12.48 6.69
C ASN A 175 -8.48 13.24 5.36
N VAL A 176 -8.17 12.60 4.23
CA VAL A 176 -8.32 13.21 2.90
C VAL A 176 -9.79 13.40 2.58
N THR A 177 -10.11 14.57 2.02
CA THR A 177 -11.42 14.93 1.49
C THR A 177 -11.36 15.16 -0.02
N ASP A 178 -12.51 15.47 -0.62
CA ASP A 178 -12.61 15.82 -2.04
C ASP A 178 -11.61 16.93 -2.44
N ALA A 179 -11.36 17.87 -1.54
CA ALA A 179 -10.43 18.97 -1.74
C ALA A 179 -8.97 18.50 -1.90
N GLY A 180 -8.57 17.39 -1.28
CA GLY A 180 -7.22 16.83 -1.40
C GLY A 180 -6.99 16.14 -2.74
N LEU A 181 -8.00 15.43 -3.25
CA LEU A 181 -7.85 14.63 -4.47
C LEU A 181 -7.51 15.46 -5.73
N ARG A 182 -7.84 16.76 -5.76
CA ARG A 182 -7.42 17.66 -6.85
C ARG A 182 -5.90 17.79 -6.99
N PHE A 183 -5.15 17.49 -5.93
CA PHE A 183 -3.69 17.56 -5.95
C PHE A 183 -3.03 16.27 -6.45
N LEU A 184 -3.77 15.16 -6.50
CA LEU A 184 -3.29 13.91 -7.05
C LEU A 184 -3.21 14.02 -8.58
N SER A 185 -2.00 14.25 -9.06
CA SER A 185 -1.67 14.19 -10.47
C SER A 185 -0.48 13.25 -10.62
N THR A 186 -0.79 11.97 -10.81
CA THR A 186 0.17 10.89 -10.91
C THR A 186 -0.17 10.09 -12.18
N PRO A 187 0.42 10.44 -13.34
CA PRO A 187 0.00 9.90 -14.64
C PRO A 187 0.25 8.39 -14.78
N THR A 188 1.03 7.81 -13.88
CA THR A 188 1.27 6.37 -13.80
C THR A 188 0.30 5.63 -12.88
N LEU A 189 -0.58 6.34 -12.14
CA LEU A 189 -1.43 5.72 -11.11
C LEU A 189 -2.51 4.85 -11.74
N ILE A 190 -2.48 3.57 -11.38
CA ILE A 190 -3.38 2.53 -11.89
C ILE A 190 -4.38 2.08 -10.83
N THR A 191 -3.97 2.03 -9.56
CA THR A 191 -4.78 1.51 -8.47
C THR A 191 -4.81 2.50 -7.31
N LEU A 192 -6.02 2.88 -6.89
CA LEU A 192 -6.22 3.83 -5.80
C LEU A 192 -7.21 3.27 -4.77
N TYR A 193 -6.74 3.23 -3.51
CA TYR A 193 -7.51 2.78 -2.36
C TYR A 193 -7.88 3.98 -1.48
N LEU A 194 -9.18 4.23 -1.34
CA LEU A 194 -9.78 5.37 -0.64
C LEU A 194 -10.81 4.91 0.41
N GLU A 195 -10.79 3.65 0.81
CA GLU A 195 -11.79 3.12 1.73
C GLU A 195 -11.76 3.85 3.08
N TYR A 196 -12.93 3.97 3.73
CA TYR A 196 -13.05 4.62 5.04
C TYR A 196 -12.56 6.08 5.07
N THR A 197 -12.70 6.81 3.96
CA THR A 197 -12.41 8.24 3.87
C THR A 197 -13.71 9.05 3.75
N SER A 198 -13.62 10.38 3.82
CA SER A 198 -14.77 11.28 3.64
C SER A 198 -15.01 11.68 2.17
N ILE A 199 -14.48 10.91 1.21
CA ILE A 199 -14.63 11.20 -0.22
C ILE A 199 -16.09 11.07 -0.65
N GLY A 200 -16.56 12.09 -1.39
CA GLY A 200 -17.85 12.13 -2.06
C GLY A 200 -17.71 12.28 -3.57
N ASP A 201 -18.81 12.64 -4.23
CA ASP A 201 -18.90 12.68 -5.70
C ASP A 201 -17.93 13.68 -6.32
N GLN A 202 -17.66 14.81 -5.66
CA GLN A 202 -16.70 15.81 -6.13
C GLN A 202 -15.26 15.28 -6.08
N GLY A 203 -14.93 14.43 -5.11
CA GLY A 203 -13.64 13.78 -5.03
C GLY A 203 -13.40 12.83 -6.21
N VAL A 204 -14.42 12.06 -6.58
CA VAL A 204 -14.39 11.20 -7.78
C VAL A 204 -14.24 12.05 -9.05
N ALA A 205 -14.95 13.18 -9.15
CA ALA A 205 -14.80 14.11 -10.26
C ALA A 205 -13.35 14.63 -10.40
N ASN A 206 -12.69 14.92 -9.29
CA ASN A 206 -11.32 15.44 -9.27
C ASN A 206 -10.26 14.43 -9.77
N ILE A 207 -10.57 13.12 -9.78
CA ILE A 207 -9.66 12.05 -10.22
C ILE A 207 -10.12 11.37 -11.52
N ALA A 208 -11.19 11.84 -12.15
CA ALA A 208 -11.76 11.23 -13.34
C ALA A 208 -10.79 11.19 -14.55
N SER A 209 -9.80 12.09 -14.57
CA SER A 209 -8.76 12.12 -15.62
C SER A 209 -7.59 11.16 -15.38
N LEU A 210 -7.51 10.54 -14.19
CA LEU A 210 -6.43 9.59 -13.90
C LEU A 210 -6.65 8.27 -14.64
N PRO A 211 -5.59 7.60 -15.12
CA PRO A 211 -5.71 6.35 -15.89
C PRO A 211 -5.97 5.12 -15.01
N LEU A 212 -6.79 5.27 -13.97
CA LEU A 212 -7.08 4.23 -12.99
C LEU A 212 -7.74 3.03 -13.66
N ARG A 213 -7.26 1.84 -13.32
CA ARG A 213 -7.90 0.55 -13.61
C ARG A 213 -8.67 0.03 -12.41
N SER A 214 -8.24 0.35 -11.20
CA SER A 214 -8.85 -0.12 -9.96
C SER A 214 -9.08 1.04 -9.01
N LEU A 215 -10.33 1.26 -8.61
CA LEU A 215 -10.72 2.31 -7.68
C LEU A 215 -11.59 1.72 -6.56
N LEU A 216 -11.10 1.80 -5.33
CA LEU A 216 -11.75 1.22 -4.15
C LEU A 216 -12.23 2.36 -3.25
N LEU A 217 -13.56 2.51 -3.18
CA LEU A 217 -14.31 3.57 -2.50
C LEU A 217 -15.23 2.99 -1.42
N HIS A 218 -14.90 1.83 -0.85
CA HIS A 218 -15.73 1.22 0.19
C HIS A 218 -15.86 2.13 1.40
N HIS A 219 -17.04 2.21 2.02
CA HIS A 219 -17.26 3.04 3.19
C HIS A 219 -16.88 4.53 2.96
N THR A 220 -17.28 5.08 1.83
CA THR A 220 -17.14 6.51 1.50
C THR A 220 -18.52 7.16 1.33
N LYS A 221 -18.55 8.47 1.05
CA LYS A 221 -19.78 9.27 0.91
C LYS A 221 -20.20 9.44 -0.55
N VAL A 222 -19.73 8.58 -1.44
CA VAL A 222 -20.13 8.63 -2.85
C VAL A 222 -21.59 8.21 -3.01
N THR A 223 -22.29 8.90 -3.92
CA THR A 223 -23.67 8.62 -4.29
C THR A 223 -23.73 8.24 -5.76
N SER A 224 -24.93 7.92 -6.27
CA SER A 224 -25.12 7.64 -7.71
C SER A 224 -24.67 8.78 -8.63
N GLN A 225 -24.48 10.01 -8.14
CA GLN A 225 -23.92 11.10 -8.95
C GLN A 225 -22.47 10.83 -9.39
N SER A 226 -21.68 10.12 -8.58
CA SER A 226 -20.31 9.72 -8.94
C SER A 226 -20.24 8.89 -10.23
N LEU A 227 -21.28 8.13 -10.57
CA LEU A 227 -21.32 7.26 -11.75
C LEU A 227 -21.17 8.02 -13.07
N LYS A 228 -21.59 9.29 -13.11
CA LYS A 228 -21.36 10.16 -14.26
C LYS A 228 -19.85 10.31 -14.56
N HIS A 229 -19.06 10.57 -13.51
CA HIS A 229 -17.61 10.75 -13.61
C HIS A 229 -16.89 9.41 -13.77
N LEU A 230 -17.31 8.37 -13.06
CA LEU A 230 -16.77 7.02 -13.23
C LEU A 230 -16.94 6.51 -14.67
N GLY A 231 -18.04 6.89 -15.34
CA GLY A 231 -18.28 6.52 -16.73
C GLY A 231 -17.34 7.21 -17.74
N GLU A 232 -16.68 8.29 -17.35
CA GLU A 232 -15.65 8.96 -18.17
C GLU A 232 -14.30 8.22 -18.10
N MET A 233 -14.08 7.42 -17.04
CA MET A 233 -12.84 6.69 -16.78
C MET A 233 -12.72 5.41 -17.64
N LYS A 234 -12.34 5.56 -18.91
CA LYS A 234 -12.31 4.44 -19.89
C LYS A 234 -11.34 3.31 -19.56
N THR A 235 -10.38 3.56 -18.68
CA THR A 235 -9.40 2.56 -18.20
C THR A 235 -9.93 1.73 -17.03
N LEU A 236 -11.04 2.12 -16.39
CA LEU A 236 -11.52 1.46 -15.19
C LEU A 236 -11.98 0.02 -15.48
N ARG A 237 -11.54 -0.92 -14.64
CA ARG A 237 -11.80 -2.36 -14.73
C ARG A 237 -12.29 -2.95 -13.41
N THR A 238 -12.03 -2.29 -12.29
CA THR A 238 -12.49 -2.72 -10.98
C THR A 238 -12.94 -1.52 -10.18
N LEU A 239 -14.19 -1.56 -9.72
CA LEU A 239 -14.82 -0.55 -8.89
C LEU A 239 -15.31 -1.19 -7.59
N GLY A 240 -14.83 -0.72 -6.46
CA GLY A 240 -15.30 -1.14 -5.15
C GLY A 240 -16.14 -0.05 -4.48
N VAL A 241 -17.41 -0.31 -4.19
CA VAL A 241 -18.35 0.69 -3.61
C VAL A 241 -19.26 0.11 -2.52
N MET A 242 -18.84 -0.97 -1.86
CA MET A 242 -19.51 -1.47 -0.64
C MET A 242 -19.74 -0.36 0.40
N ASN A 243 -20.91 -0.38 1.05
CA ASN A 243 -21.35 0.57 2.06
C ASN A 243 -21.20 2.03 1.59
N THR A 244 -21.81 2.34 0.44
CA THR A 244 -21.95 3.70 -0.12
C THR A 244 -23.43 3.97 -0.41
N ASP A 245 -23.77 5.21 -0.77
CA ASP A 245 -25.13 5.63 -1.09
C ASP A 245 -25.44 5.52 -2.60
N ILE A 246 -24.72 4.64 -3.33
CA ILE A 246 -25.04 4.30 -4.71
C ILE A 246 -26.14 3.23 -4.73
N SER A 247 -27.24 3.49 -5.44
CA SER A 247 -28.33 2.51 -5.54
C SER A 247 -27.92 1.27 -6.37
N GLU A 248 -28.45 0.11 -6.02
CA GLU A 248 -28.22 -1.13 -6.78
C GLU A 248 -28.68 -1.01 -8.24
N ASP A 249 -29.82 -0.36 -8.47
CA ASP A 249 -30.35 -0.12 -9.83
C ASP A 249 -29.40 0.74 -10.68
N ASP A 250 -28.78 1.76 -10.08
CA ASP A 250 -27.80 2.58 -10.78
C ASP A 250 -26.51 1.82 -11.10
N LEU A 251 -26.05 0.93 -10.20
CA LEU A 251 -24.90 0.07 -10.45
C LEU A 251 -25.17 -0.94 -11.57
N LEU A 252 -26.38 -1.50 -11.64
CA LEU A 252 -26.79 -2.39 -12.72
C LEU A 252 -26.79 -1.65 -14.07
N ARG A 253 -27.40 -0.46 -14.15
CA ARG A 253 -27.37 0.39 -15.36
C ARG A 253 -25.95 0.81 -15.75
N PHE A 254 -25.11 1.12 -14.75
CA PHE A 254 -23.71 1.45 -14.99
C PHE A 254 -22.96 0.25 -15.58
N ALA A 255 -23.16 -0.96 -15.06
CA ALA A 255 -22.53 -2.18 -15.57
C ALA A 255 -22.94 -2.52 -17.01
N GLU A 256 -24.19 -2.24 -17.40
CA GLU A 256 -24.66 -2.42 -18.78
C GLU A 256 -23.88 -1.56 -19.78
N SER A 257 -23.60 -0.31 -19.40
CA SER A 257 -22.82 0.64 -20.23
C SER A 257 -21.31 0.50 -20.10
N HIS A 258 -20.83 -0.19 -19.05
CA HIS A 258 -19.41 -0.42 -18.76
C HIS A 258 -19.11 -1.91 -18.54
N PRO A 259 -19.37 -2.76 -19.54
CA PRO A 259 -19.35 -4.23 -19.37
C PRO A 259 -17.97 -4.77 -19.01
N THR A 260 -16.88 -4.04 -19.27
CA THR A 260 -15.52 -4.44 -18.94
C THR A 260 -15.12 -4.15 -17.49
N CYS A 261 -16.00 -3.55 -16.69
CA CYS A 261 -15.73 -3.18 -15.30
C CYS A 261 -16.40 -4.16 -14.34
N THR A 262 -15.60 -4.81 -13.48
CA THR A 262 -16.09 -5.58 -12.35
C THR A 262 -16.45 -4.62 -11.21
N ILE A 263 -17.64 -4.80 -10.63
CA ILE A 263 -18.15 -3.92 -9.56
C ILE A 263 -18.39 -4.75 -8.30
N ILE A 264 -17.77 -4.35 -7.19
CA ILE A 264 -17.91 -4.97 -5.87
C ILE A 264 -18.70 -4.01 -4.97
N TYR A 265 -19.89 -4.41 -4.54
CA TYR A 265 -20.85 -3.55 -3.84
C TYR A 265 -21.62 -4.31 -2.76
N GLY A 266 -22.59 -3.65 -2.12
CA GLY A 266 -23.39 -4.21 -1.04
C GLY A 266 -22.88 -3.81 0.33
N MET A 267 -23.24 -4.58 1.37
CA MET A 267 -22.85 -4.32 2.75
C MET A 267 -21.67 -5.21 3.16
N THR A 268 -20.94 -4.86 4.22
CA THR A 268 -19.76 -5.63 4.68
C THR A 268 -20.07 -7.12 4.91
N ASN A 269 -21.28 -7.43 5.40
CA ASN A 269 -21.72 -8.81 5.66
C ASN A 269 -22.55 -9.41 4.51
N LYS A 270 -22.73 -8.69 3.41
CA LYS A 270 -23.51 -9.08 2.22
C LYS A 270 -22.86 -8.48 0.96
N MET A 271 -21.63 -8.89 0.68
CA MET A 271 -20.91 -8.50 -0.54
C MET A 271 -21.61 -9.09 -1.76
N LYS A 272 -21.77 -8.26 -2.78
CA LYS A 272 -22.23 -8.64 -4.11
C LYS A 272 -21.18 -8.23 -5.14
N THR A 273 -21.15 -8.94 -6.26
CA THR A 273 -20.25 -8.65 -7.37
C THR A 273 -21.03 -8.68 -8.68
N ILE A 274 -20.90 -7.63 -9.48
CA ILE A 274 -21.24 -7.67 -10.91
C ILE A 274 -19.93 -7.95 -11.64
N ALA A 275 -19.80 -9.14 -12.22
CA ALA A 275 -18.59 -9.53 -12.94
C ALA A 275 -18.52 -8.79 -14.28
N ALA A 276 -17.32 -8.37 -14.68
CA ALA A 276 -17.09 -7.90 -16.05
C ALA A 276 -17.45 -9.00 -17.05
N LYS A 277 -18.09 -8.61 -18.15
CA LYS A 277 -18.27 -9.47 -19.32
C LYS A 277 -16.92 -9.68 -19.99
N THR A 278 -16.62 -10.92 -20.38
CA THR A 278 -15.46 -11.21 -21.22
C THR A 278 -15.67 -10.59 -22.60
N THR A 279 -14.58 -10.31 -23.32
CA THR A 279 -14.62 -9.67 -24.65
C THR A 279 -15.48 -10.40 -25.69
N ASP A 280 -15.77 -11.70 -25.50
CA ASP A 280 -16.70 -12.45 -26.36
C ASP A 280 -18.19 -12.13 -26.11
N ASP A 281 -18.55 -11.71 -24.89
CA ASP A 281 -19.94 -11.40 -24.51
C ASP A 281 -20.34 -9.94 -24.79
N ALA A 282 -19.37 -9.06 -25.08
CA ALA A 282 -19.60 -7.65 -25.40
C ALA A 282 -19.81 -7.39 -26.91
N LEU A 283 -19.63 -8.43 -27.75
CA LEU A 283 -19.73 -8.39 -29.22
C LEU A 283 -20.96 -9.13 -29.78
N ARG A 284 -21.83 -9.66 -28.91
CA ARG A 284 -23.14 -10.24 -29.27
C ARG A 284 -24.26 -9.29 -28.88
#